data_AF-A0A947ZSE6-F1
#
_entry.id   AF-A0A947ZSE6-F1
#
_cell.length_a   1.000
_cell.length_b   1.000
_cell.length_c   1.000
_cell.angle_alpha   90.00
_cell.angle_beta   90.00
_cell.angle_gamma   90.00
#
_symmetry.space_group_name_H-M   'P 1'
#
loop_
_entity.id
_entity.type
_entity.pdbx_description
1 polymer ?
#
loop_
_entity_poly.entity_id
_entity_poly.type
_entity_poly.pdbx_seq_one_letter_code
_entity_poly.pdbx_strand_id
1 'polypeptide(L)'
;MTKLTIEGIKNPGFSFINILQPCIPFNKVNTFKWYQEKVYKLPPEYDPYNKPAALARAQEWGDKIPTGIIYKNKRASLENQLPQLSRSSLLMQDYLKEKRDSLITDFK
;
A
#
# COMPACT_ATOMS: atom_id res chain seq x y z
N MET A 1 -11.75 -3.51 -9.74
CA MET A 1 -11.61 -3.03 -8.34
C MET A 1 -11.37 -4.19 -7.38
N THR A 2 -12.33 -5.09 -7.18
CA THR A 2 -12.26 -6.20 -6.19
C THR A 2 -10.95 -6.99 -6.21
N LYS A 3 -10.47 -7.38 -7.39
CA LYS A 3 -9.18 -8.07 -7.55
C LYS A 3 -7.99 -7.27 -6.98
N LEU A 4 -7.92 -5.97 -7.26
CA LEU A 4 -6.84 -5.11 -6.77
C LEU A 4 -6.91 -4.93 -5.24
N THR A 5 -8.12 -4.79 -4.69
CA THR A 5 -8.33 -4.71 -3.25
C THR A 5 -7.89 -5.99 -2.54
N ILE A 6 -8.27 -7.15 -3.07
CA ILE A 6 -7.85 -8.46 -2.52
C ILE A 6 -6.33 -8.60 -2.55
N GLU A 7 -5.69 -8.25 -3.68
CA GLU A 7 -4.23 -8.27 -3.80
C GLU A 7 -3.56 -7.30 -2.80
N GLY A 8 -4.13 -6.11 -2.59
CA GLY A 8 -3.65 -5.14 -1.63
C GLY A 8 -3.74 -5.62 -0.18
N ILE A 9 -4.81 -6.33 0.18
CA ILE A 9 -5.00 -6.92 1.52
C ILE A 9 -4.02 -8.08 1.75
N LYS A 10 -3.78 -8.91 0.73
CA LYS A 10 -2.86 -10.06 0.83
C LYS A 10 -1.38 -9.67 0.85
N ASN A 11 -1.05 -8.45 0.46
CA ASN A 11 0.33 -7.97 0.43
C ASN A 11 0.88 -7.84 1.87
N PRO A 12 2.01 -8.50 2.21
CA PRO A 12 2.61 -8.43 3.54
C PRO A 12 3.39 -7.11 3.71
N GLY A 13 2.65 -6.01 3.83
CA GLY A 13 3.19 -4.67 4.03
C GLY A 13 2.23 -3.58 3.58
N PHE A 14 2.77 -2.40 3.31
CA PHE A 14 1.97 -1.25 2.89
C PHE A 14 1.46 -1.41 1.45
N SER A 15 0.16 -1.17 1.26
CA SER A 15 -0.51 -1.19 -0.03
C SER A 15 -1.24 0.13 -0.26
N PHE A 16 -1.04 0.74 -1.43
CA PHE A 16 -1.76 1.94 -1.86
C PHE A 16 -2.59 1.65 -3.10
N ILE A 17 -3.90 1.95 -3.04
CA ILE A 17 -4.84 1.77 -4.14
C ILE A 17 -5.50 3.11 -4.42
N ASN A 18 -5.15 3.73 -5.55
CA ASN A 18 -5.84 4.92 -6.02
C ASN A 18 -7.08 4.52 -6.83
N ILE A 19 -8.26 4.95 -6.40
CA ILE A 19 -9.54 4.68 -7.07
C ILE A 19 -10.01 5.96 -7.75
N LEU A 20 -10.02 5.95 -9.09
CA LEU A 20 -10.52 7.07 -9.89
C LEU A 20 -12.05 7.12 -9.77
N GLN A 21 -12.55 7.95 -8.84
CA GLN A 21 -13.97 8.10 -8.58
C GLN A 21 -14.46 9.45 -9.14
N PRO A 22 -15.38 9.46 -10.11
CA PRO A 22 -15.95 10.69 -10.62
C PRO A 22 -16.88 11.32 -9.58
N CYS A 23 -16.80 12.64 -9.40
CA CYS A 23 -17.71 13.42 -8.56
C CYS A 23 -18.75 14.13 -9.44
N ILE A 24 -19.88 13.46 -9.67
CA ILE A 24 -20.95 13.91 -10.58
C ILE A 24 -21.42 15.36 -10.32
N PRO A 25 -21.70 15.80 -9.07
CA PRO A 25 -22.25 17.14 -8.85
C PRO A 25 -21.24 18.25 -9.13
N PHE A 26 -19.97 18.09 -8.76
CA PHE A 26 -19.01 19.20 -8.74
C PHE A 26 -17.94 19.13 -9.84
N ASN A 27 -17.41 17.95 -10.17
CA ASN A 27 -16.34 17.82 -11.15
C ASN A 27 -16.92 17.52 -12.54
N LYS A 28 -17.11 18.57 -13.35
CA LYS A 28 -17.64 18.48 -14.72
C LYS A 28 -16.57 18.17 -15.77
N VAL A 29 -15.29 18.18 -15.39
CA VAL A 29 -14.17 17.90 -16.31
C VAL A 29 -13.86 16.41 -16.31
N ASN A 30 -13.57 15.84 -15.13
CA ASN A 30 -13.22 14.43 -14.97
C ASN A 30 -14.49 13.57 -14.76
N THR A 31 -15.34 13.53 -15.80
CA THR A 31 -16.59 12.77 -15.79
C THR A 31 -16.35 11.27 -15.94
N PHE A 32 -17.40 10.46 -15.75
CA PHE A 32 -17.34 9.02 -16.01
C PHE A 32 -16.87 8.70 -17.43
N LYS A 33 -17.44 9.38 -18.44
CA LYS A 33 -17.08 9.22 -19.86
C LYS A 33 -15.60 9.58 -20.09
N TRP A 34 -15.14 10.68 -19.51
CA TRP A 34 -13.75 11.12 -19.61
C TRP A 34 -12.77 10.05 -19.11
N TYR A 35 -13.03 9.48 -17.92
CA TYR A 35 -12.20 8.39 -17.40
C TYR A 35 -12.28 7.14 -18.29
N GLN A 36 -13.49 6.74 -18.72
CA GLN A 36 -13.69 5.54 -19.54
C GLN A 36 -12.89 5.55 -20.84
N GLU A 37 -12.77 6.71 -21.48
CA GLU A 37 -12.01 6.87 -22.73
C GLU A 37 -10.49 6.83 -22.53
N LYS A 38 -10.01 7.12 -21.32
CA LYS A 38 -8.59 7.37 -21.02
C LYS A 38 -7.93 6.27 -20.22
N VAL A 39 -8.71 5.54 -19.42
CA VAL A 39 -8.16 4.42 -18.66
C VAL A 39 -7.81 3.25 -19.57
N TYR A 40 -6.65 2.65 -19.34
CA TYR A 40 -6.27 1.39 -19.97
C TYR A 40 -5.70 0.43 -18.93
N LYS A 41 -5.80 -0.87 -19.19
CA LYS A 41 -5.19 -1.89 -18.32
C LYS A 41 -3.75 -2.08 -18.74
N LEU A 42 -2.84 -2.11 -17.77
CA LEU A 42 -1.47 -2.52 -18.04
C LEU A 42 -1.44 -3.93 -18.64
N PRO A 43 -0.54 -4.19 -19.60
CA PRO A 43 -0.45 -5.48 -20.28
C PRO A 43 0.05 -6.58 -19.32
N PRO A 44 -0.28 -7.86 -19.56
CA PRO A 44 0.17 -8.98 -18.73
C PRO A 44 1.70 -9.10 -18.59
N GLU A 45 2.45 -8.64 -19.59
CA GLU A 45 3.92 -8.69 -19.67
C GLU A 45 4.58 -7.56 -18.87
N TYR A 46 3.81 -6.61 -18.33
CA TYR A 46 4.33 -5.51 -17.53
C TYR A 46 4.97 -6.03 -16.23
N ASP A 47 6.23 -5.71 -16.01
CA ASP A 47 6.95 -6.04 -14.77
C ASP A 47 6.70 -4.99 -13.67
N PRO A 48 5.94 -5.33 -12.60
CA PRO A 48 5.69 -4.40 -11.51
C PRO A 48 6.88 -4.24 -10.54
N TYR A 49 7.96 -5.01 -10.68
CA TYR A 49 9.15 -4.88 -9.81
C TYR A 49 10.16 -3.87 -10.34
N ASN A 50 10.03 -3.42 -11.59
CA ASN A 50 10.85 -2.37 -12.18
C ASN A 50 10.39 -0.98 -11.69
N LYS A 51 11.05 -0.47 -10.64
CA LYS A 51 10.69 0.81 -10.00
C LYS A 51 10.75 2.02 -10.98
N PRO A 52 11.79 2.21 -11.80
CA PRO A 52 11.80 3.28 -12.80
C PRO A 52 10.63 3.22 -13.79
N ALA A 53 10.34 2.04 -14.34
CA ALA A 53 9.22 1.85 -15.26
C ALA A 53 7.87 2.14 -14.58
N ALA A 54 7.72 1.70 -13.33
CA ALA A 54 6.53 1.97 -12.53
C ALA A 54 6.30 3.45 -12.24
N LEU A 55 7.36 4.20 -11.97
CA LEU A 55 7.26 5.64 -11.77
C LEU A 55 6.84 6.35 -13.06
N ALA A 56 7.43 5.96 -14.20
CA ALA A 56 7.06 6.51 -15.50
C ALA A 56 5.57 6.24 -15.83
N ARG A 57 5.08 5.01 -15.57
CA ARG A 57 3.65 4.69 -15.73
C ARG A 57 2.76 5.49 -14.77
N ALA A 58 3.16 5.64 -13.50
CA ALA A 58 2.37 6.38 -12.52
C ALA A 58 2.21 7.87 -12.85
N GLN A 59 3.11 8.44 -13.66
CA GLN A 59 3.07 9.83 -14.10
C GLN A 59 2.21 10.05 -15.36
N GLU A 60 1.76 8.98 -16.03
CA GLU A 60 0.85 9.10 -17.18
C GLU A 60 -0.50 9.69 -16.74
N TRP A 61 -0.86 10.84 -17.30
CA TRP A 61 -2.12 11.52 -17.05
C TRP A 61 -2.59 12.27 -18.30
N GLY A 62 -3.88 12.61 -18.37
CA GLY A 62 -4.44 13.38 -19.48
C GLY A 62 -4.90 12.48 -20.63
N ASP A 63 -3.99 11.95 -21.45
CA ASP A 63 -4.40 11.17 -22.63
C ASP A 63 -4.67 9.70 -22.32
N LYS A 64 -3.80 9.09 -21.49
CA LYS A 64 -3.92 7.70 -21.05
C LYS A 64 -3.65 7.62 -19.56
N ILE A 65 -4.41 6.78 -18.87
CA ILE A 65 -4.29 6.56 -17.43
C ILE A 65 -4.17 5.06 -17.17
N PRO A 66 -2.99 4.58 -16.72
CA PRO A 66 -2.79 3.16 -16.49
C PRO A 66 -3.57 2.69 -15.28
N THR A 67 -4.17 1.51 -15.41
CA THR A 67 -4.88 0.80 -14.34
C THR A 67 -4.32 -0.60 -14.18
N GLY A 68 -4.24 -1.06 -12.93
CA GLY A 68 -3.65 -2.35 -12.59
C GLY A 68 -2.67 -2.21 -11.42
N ILE A 69 -1.76 -3.17 -11.30
CA ILE A 69 -0.71 -3.15 -10.31
C ILE A 69 0.48 -2.41 -10.92
N ILE A 70 0.70 -1.16 -10.49
CA ILE A 70 1.77 -0.30 -11.03
C ILE A 70 3.13 -0.73 -10.49
N TYR A 71 3.22 -1.06 -9.20
CA TYR A 71 4.47 -1.40 -8.53
C TYR A 71 4.29 -2.46 -7.44
N LYS A 72 5.27 -3.35 -7.28
CA LYS A 72 5.42 -4.29 -6.16
C LYS A 72 6.88 -4.29 -5.69
N ASN A 73 7.10 -4.47 -4.39
CA ASN A 73 8.42 -4.70 -3.82
C ASN A 73 8.37 -5.85 -2.80
N LYS A 74 9.55 -6.35 -2.41
CA LYS A 74 9.71 -7.44 -1.43
C LYS A 74 10.33 -6.95 -0.11
N ARG A 75 10.19 -5.67 0.20
CA ARG A 75 10.76 -5.11 1.44
C ARG A 75 10.01 -5.71 2.63
N ALA A 76 10.74 -6.05 3.71
CA ALA A 76 10.11 -6.41 4.96
C ALA A 76 9.16 -5.29 5.44
N SER A 77 7.98 -5.67 5.92
CA SER A 77 7.04 -4.77 6.58
C SER A 77 7.63 -4.23 7.88
N LEU A 78 7.01 -3.18 8.45
CA LEU A 78 7.54 -2.54 9.66
C LEU A 78 7.52 -3.53 10.84
N GLU A 79 6.43 -4.25 10.99
CA GLU A 79 6.25 -5.25 12.03
C GLU A 79 7.30 -6.37 11.96
N ASN A 80 7.70 -6.80 10.76
CA ASN A 80 8.74 -7.80 10.57
C ASN A 80 10.16 -7.27 10.86
N GLN A 81 10.35 -5.96 10.91
CA GLN A 81 11.64 -5.34 11.27
C GLN A 81 11.78 -5.10 12.78
N LEU A 82 10.70 -5.20 13.55
CA LEU A 82 10.70 -4.92 14.98
C LEU A 82 10.94 -6.22 15.78
N PRO A 83 12.10 -6.38 16.44
CA PRO A 83 12.40 -7.60 17.19
C PRO A 83 11.41 -7.85 18.34
N GLN A 84 10.81 -6.79 18.89
CA GLN A 84 9.79 -6.86 19.93
C GLN A 84 8.49 -7.54 19.46
N LEU A 85 8.25 -7.57 18.14
CA LEU A 85 7.06 -8.17 17.52
C LEU A 85 7.34 -9.53 16.89
N SER A 86 8.58 -10.04 17.01
CA SER A 86 9.02 -11.30 16.38
C SER A 86 8.25 -12.54 16.85
N ARG A 87 7.81 -12.55 18.12
CA ARG A 87 7.09 -13.69 18.72
C ARG A 87 5.57 -13.58 18.51
N SER A 88 4.99 -12.44 18.84
CA SER A 88 3.55 -12.18 18.80
C SER A 88 3.27 -10.67 18.88
N SER A 89 2.02 -10.27 18.66
CA SER A 89 1.61 -8.89 18.93
C SER A 89 1.79 -8.53 20.41
N LEU A 90 2.12 -7.27 20.71
CA LEU A 90 2.32 -6.81 22.10
C LEU A 90 1.09 -7.04 23.00
N LEU A 91 -0.11 -7.04 22.41
CA LEU A 91 -1.34 -7.33 23.13
C LEU A 91 -1.36 -8.75 23.72
N MET A 92 -0.71 -9.71 23.05
CA MET A 92 -0.66 -11.11 23.44
C MET A 92 0.57 -11.45 24.28
N GLN A 93 1.40 -10.45 24.62
CA GLN A 93 2.59 -10.63 25.45
C GLN A 93 2.29 -10.25 26.89
N ASP A 94 2.74 -11.06 27.84
CA ASP A 94 2.60 -10.74 29.25
C ASP A 94 3.44 -9.51 29.63
N TYR A 95 2.85 -8.64 30.44
CA TYR A 95 3.53 -7.46 30.95
C TYR A 95 4.65 -7.86 31.94
N LEU A 96 5.90 -7.53 31.60
CA LEU A 96 7.08 -7.85 32.40
C LEU A 96 7.23 -6.93 33.63
N LYS A 97 6.36 -7.10 34.63
CA LYS A 97 6.35 -6.30 35.88
C LYS A 97 7.71 -6.26 36.57
N GLU A 98 8.37 -7.41 36.70
CA GLU A 98 9.68 -7.55 37.37
C GLU A 98 10.78 -6.76 36.64
N LYS A 99 10.73 -6.73 35.31
CA LYS A 99 11.68 -5.96 34.49
C LYS A 99 11.44 -4.45 34.64
N ARG A 100 10.19 -4.01 34.82
CA ARG A 100 9.91 -2.60 35.16
C ARG A 100 10.49 -2.25 36.53
N ASP A 101 10.22 -3.08 37.54
CA ASP A 101 10.58 -2.76 38.93
C ASP A 101 12.10 -2.68 39.12
N SER A 102 12.85 -3.61 38.52
CA SER A 102 14.32 -3.56 38.47
C SER A 102 14.84 -2.27 37.82
N LEU A 103 14.32 -1.89 36.65
CA LEU A 103 14.71 -0.64 35.99
C LEU A 103 14.44 0.59 36.88
N ILE A 104 13.30 0.66 37.57
CA ILE A 104 12.99 1.78 38.47
C ILE A 104 14.00 1.88 39.63
N THR A 105 14.46 0.74 40.14
CA THR A 105 15.48 0.71 41.18
C THR A 105 16.85 1.14 40.63
N ASP A 106 17.23 0.73 39.43
CA ASP A 106 18.51 1.08 38.80
C ASP A 106 18.63 2.57 38.44
N PHE A 107 17.51 3.27 38.24
CA PHE A 107 17.47 4.71 37.95
C PHE A 107 17.45 5.61 39.20
N LYS A 108 17.35 5.04 40.41
CA LYS A 108 17.45 5.77 41.68
C LYS A 108 18.90 5.84 42.17
#